data_AF-A0A1G9DTE1-F1
#
_entry.id   AF-A0A1G9DTE1-F1
#
_cell.length_a   1.000
_cell.length_b   1.000
_cell.length_c   1.000
_cell.angle_alpha   90.00
_cell.angle_beta   90.00
_cell.angle_gamma   90.00
#
_symmetry.space_group_name_H-M   'P 1'
#
loop_
_entity.id
_entity.type
_entity.pdbx_description
1 polymer ?
#
loop_
_entity_poly.entity_id
_entity_poly.type
_entity_poly.pdbx_seq_one_letter_code
_entity_poly.pdbx_strand_id
1 'polypeptide(L)' 'MAVWRKSSYSGTSSDCVEVGRGVGIRDSKAPTTHLPVSDKAWSAFLTEVKSAR' A
#
# COMPACT_ATOMS: atom_id res chain seq x y z
N MET A 1 -6.55 -3.74 -10.92
CA MET A 1 -6.95 -3.75 -9.50
C MET A 1 -5.89 -4.53 -8.74
N ALA A 2 -5.22 -3.92 -7.76
CA ALA A 2 -4.20 -4.63 -6.99
C ALA A 2 -4.89 -5.71 -6.13
N VAL A 3 -4.53 -6.97 -6.33
CA VAL A 3 -5.02 -8.08 -5.49
C VAL A 3 -4.15 -8.11 -4.24
N TRP A 4 -4.69 -7.65 -3.13
CA TRP A 4 -4.02 -7.61 -1.83
C TRP A 4 -4.16 -8.96 -1.13
N ARG A 5 -3.09 -9.39 -0.48
CA ARG A 5 -3.11 -10.55 0.42
C ARG A 5 -2.29 -10.26 1.66
N LYS A 6 -2.69 -10.81 2.79
CA LYS A 6 -1.88 -10.81 4.01
C LYS A 6 -0.54 -11.50 3.73
N SER A 7 0.55 -10.89 4.19
CA SER A 7 1.89 -11.48 4.11
C SER A 7 1.97 -12.73 4.99
N SER A 8 2.67 -13.76 4.51
CA SER A 8 2.95 -14.97 5.31
C SER A 8 3.86 -14.70 6.51
N TYR A 9 4.55 -13.55 6.54
CA TYR A 9 5.38 -13.12 7.66
C TYR A 9 4.60 -12.36 8.73
N SER A 10 3.31 -12.09 8.50
CA SER A 10 2.45 -11.46 9.52
C SER A 10 1.88 -12.50 10.47
N GLY A 11 2.09 -12.29 11.77
CA GLY A 11 1.53 -13.12 12.84
C GLY A 11 0.01 -12.98 12.98
N THR A 12 -0.54 -13.50 14.07
CA THR A 12 -1.97 -13.47 14.37
C THR A 12 -2.43 -12.18 15.08
N SER A 13 -1.48 -11.31 15.46
CA SER A 13 -1.70 -10.05 16.19
C SER A 13 -2.04 -8.86 15.27
N SER A 14 -2.10 -7.66 15.86
CA SER A 14 -2.15 -6.39 15.14
C SER A 14 -0.92 -6.18 14.23
N ASP A 15 -1.01 -5.16 13.35
CA ASP A 15 0.10 -4.69 12.48
C ASP A 15 0.46 -5.64 11.33
N CYS A 16 -0.56 -6.23 10.70
CA CYS A 16 -0.40 -7.07 9.51
C CYS A 16 0.09 -6.27 8.31
N VAL A 17 1.10 -6.80 7.62
CA VAL A 17 1.57 -6.29 6.33
C VAL A 17 0.78 -6.98 5.23
N GLU A 18 0.25 -6.19 4.30
CA GLU A 18 -0.39 -6.70 3.10
C GLU A 18 0.43 -6.38 1.87
N VAL A 19 0.45 -7.33 0.95
CA VAL A 19 1.24 -7.25 -0.28
C VAL A 19 0.33 -7.44 -1.47
N GLY A 20 0.62 -6.74 -2.56
CA GLY A 20 -0.08 -6.84 -3.83
C GLY A 20 0.84 -6.44 -4.98
N ARG A 21 0.43 -6.75 -6.23
CA ARG A 21 1.13 -6.23 -7.42
C ARG A 21 0.56 -4.84 -7.78
N GLY A 22 1.43 -3.85 -7.91
CA GLY A 22 1.08 -2.45 -8.13
C GLY A 22 0.99 -1.64 -6.83
N VAL A 23 0.61 -0.36 -6.95
CA VAL A 23 0.47 0.55 -5.80
C VAL A 23 -1.00 0.95 -5.68
N GLY A 24 -1.51 0.96 -4.45
CA GLY A 24 -2.85 1.45 -4.16
C GLY A 24 -2.97 1.94 -2.73
N ILE A 25 -3.88 2.88 -2.54
CA ILE A 25 -4.24 3.43 -1.23
C ILE A 25 -5.62 2.87 -0.89
N ARG A 26 -5.81 2.42 0.35
CA ARG A 26 -7.11 1.98 0.85
C ARG A 26 -7.32 2.52 2.26
N ASP A 27 -8.58 2.70 2.61
CA ASP A 27 -8.96 2.95 4.00
C ASP A 27 -9.05 1.62 4.75
N SER A 28 -8.39 1.52 5.89
CA SER A 28 -8.34 0.27 6.68
C SER A 28 -9.69 -0.09 7.31
N LYS A 29 -10.61 0.87 7.45
CA LYS A 29 -11.99 0.66 7.94
C LYS A 29 -12.98 0.45 6.78
N ALA A 30 -12.59 0.69 5.53
CA ALA A 30 -13.37 0.43 4.32
C ALA A 30 -12.55 -0.38 3.29
N PRO A 31 -12.24 -1.66 3.58
CA PRO A 31 -11.24 -2.45 2.84
C PRO A 31 -11.64 -2.83 1.41
N THR A 32 -12.90 -2.61 1.01
CA THR A 32 -13.41 -2.92 -0.33
C THR A 32 -13.07 -1.84 -1.36
N THR A 33 -12.81 -0.60 -0.92
CA THR A 33 -12.56 0.53 -1.82
C THR A 33 -11.07 0.83 -1.88
N HIS A 34 -10.54 0.93 -3.10
CA HIS A 34 -9.11 1.17 -3.34
C HIS A 34 -8.93 2.29 -4.38
N LEU A 35 -7.98 3.17 -4.13
CA LEU A 35 -7.50 4.16 -5.07
C LEU A 35 -6.20 3.65 -5.72
N PRO A 36 -6.22 3.28 -7.01
CA PRO A 36 -5.01 2.84 -7.69
C PRO A 36 -4.05 4.02 -7.89
N VAL A 37 -2.76 3.78 -7.72
CA VAL A 37 -1.69 4.76 -7.95
C VAL A 37 -0.72 4.17 -8.97
N SER A 38 -0.32 4.96 -9.96
CA SER A 38 0.72 4.53 -10.90
C SER A 38 2.07 4.41 -10.20
N ASP A 39 2.90 3.49 -10.67
CA ASP A 39 4.29 3.34 -10.25
C ASP A 39 5.09 4.64 -10.37
N LYS A 40 4.87 5.39 -11.45
CA LYS A 40 5.50 6.70 -11.70
C LYS A 40 5.10 7.73 -10.65
N ALA A 41 3.80 7.88 -10.38
CA ALA A 41 3.31 8.82 -9.38
C ALA A 41 3.79 8.47 -7.97
N TRP A 42 3.80 7.17 -7.63
CA TRP A 42 4.31 6.71 -6.34
C TRP A 42 5.80 6.98 -6.16
N SER A 43 6.59 6.74 -7.22
CA SER A 43 8.03 7.02 -7.21
C SER A 43 8.32 8.50 -7.02
N ALA A 44 7.59 9.38 -7.73
CA ALA A 44 7.71 10.82 -7.56
C ALA A 44 7.39 11.27 -6.13
N PHE A 45 6.27 10.77 -5.57
CA PHE A 45 5.88 11.05 -4.18
C PHE A 45 6.97 10.66 -3.17
N LEU A 46 7.55 9.46 -3.31
CA LEU A 46 8.61 9.00 -2.42
C LEU A 46 9.88 9.86 -2.51
N THR A 47 10.23 10.35 -3.71
CA THR A 47 11.35 11.28 -3.88
C THR A 47 11.11 12.59 -3.15
N GLU A 48 9.93 13.20 -3.33
CA GLU A 48 9.56 14.46 -2.67
C GLU A 48 9.57 14.33 -1.15
N VAL A 49 8.91 13.30 -0.59
CA VAL A 49 8.84 13.09 0.87
C VAL A 49 10.23 12.85 1.48
N LYS A 50 11.12 12.16 0.77
CA LYS A 50 12.50 11.95 1.24
C LYS A 50 13.35 13.20 1.15
N SER A 51 13.11 14.07 0.16
CA SER A 51 13.84 15.31 -0.03
C SER A 51 13.39 16.43 0.91
N ALA A 52 12.14 16.39 1.38
CA ALA A 52 11.59 17.35 2.34
C ALA A 52 11.98 17.05 3.80
N ARG A 53 13.00 16.21 4.02
CA ARG A 53 13.48 15.76 5.33
C ARG A 53 14.81 16.39 5.69
#